data_AF-A0A7C1LZV9-F1
#
_entry.id   AF-A0A7C1LZV9-F1
#
_cell.length_a   1.000
_cell.length_b   1.000
_cell.length_c   1.000
_cell.angle_alpha   90.00
_cell.angle_beta   90.00
_cell.angle_gamma   90.00
#
_symmetry.space_group_name_H-M   'P 1'
#
loop_
_entity.id
_entity.type
_entity.pdbx_description
1 polymer ?
#
loop_
_entity_poly.entity_id
_entity_poly.type
_entity_poly.pdbx_seq_one_letter_code
_entity_poly.pdbx_strand_id
1 'polypeptide(L)'
;MNEWLLVNGLGVIGFLLALIGILGIFFKQFNDLTELGMISFLITFVGQVLYNAGIYYETFIWPVLAESDPILVQLSSGPIYSNPIFFIMLMLAGSIYVIGFLIVGYSTYKTDSFNK
;
A
#
# COMPACT_ATOMS: atom_id res chain seq x y z
N MET A 1 6.36 21.88 7.71
CA MET A 1 6.76 20.57 8.27
C MET A 1 5.69 19.92 9.13
N ASN A 2 5.18 20.59 10.19
CA ASN A 2 4.27 19.97 11.17
C ASN A 2 2.96 19.43 10.59
N GLU A 3 2.30 20.15 9.68
CA GLU A 3 1.03 19.69 9.09
C GLU A 3 1.23 18.50 8.13
N TRP A 4 2.27 18.55 7.29
CA TRP A 4 2.63 17.44 6.39
C TRP A 4 2.89 16.15 7.17
N LEU A 5 3.73 16.23 8.21
CA LEU A 5 4.08 15.07 9.02
C LEU A 5 2.87 14.54 9.78
N LEU A 6 1.99 15.42 10.27
CA LEU A 6 0.78 15.01 10.98
C LEU A 6 -0.17 14.25 10.06
N VAL A 7 -0.52 14.83 8.90
CA VAL A 7 -1.49 14.24 7.97
C VAL A 7 -0.95 12.93 7.39
N ASN A 8 0.28 12.94 6.87
CA ASN A 8 0.88 11.76 6.26
C ASN A 8 1.26 10.70 7.31
N GLY A 9 1.68 11.11 8.51
CA GLY A 9 1.93 10.21 9.63
C GLY A 9 0.67 9.47 10.10
N LEU A 10 -0.47 10.17 10.19
CA LEU A 10 -1.77 9.53 10.42
C LEU A 10 -2.14 8.60 9.27
N GLY A 11 -1.82 8.97 8.03
CA GLY A 11 -1.93 8.11 6.85
C GLY A 11 -1.15 6.81 7.03
N VAL A 12 0.13 6.87 7.40
CA VAL A 12 0.98 5.70 7.67
C VAL A 12 0.35 4.82 8.76
N ILE A 13 -0.14 5.40 9.85
CA ILE A 13 -0.83 4.65 10.90
C ILE A 13 -2.08 3.95 10.34
N GLY A 14 -2.92 4.66 9.58
CA GLY A 14 -4.09 4.09 8.92
C GLY A 14 -3.75 2.92 8.00
N PHE A 15 -2.67 3.04 7.25
CA PHE A 15 -2.15 1.99 6.36
C PHE A 15 -1.54 0.79 7.11
N LEU A 16 -0.96 1.00 8.29
CA LEU A 16 -0.54 -0.09 9.17
C LEU A 16 -1.74 -0.81 9.79
N LEU A 17 -2.76 -0.05 10.21
CA LEU A 17 -4.02 -0.63 10.69
C LEU A 17 -4.75 -1.40 9.58
N ALA A 18 -4.65 -0.96 8.33
CA ALA A 18 -5.19 -1.69 7.18
C ALA A 18 -4.57 -3.09 7.03
N LEU A 19 -3.25 -3.25 7.26
CA LEU A 19 -2.61 -4.58 7.30
C LEU A 19 -3.23 -5.49 8.36
N ILE A 20 -3.47 -4.94 9.56
CA ILE A 20 -4.13 -5.68 10.65
C ILE A 20 -5.56 -6.04 10.24
N GLY A 21 -6.28 -5.11 9.60
CA GLY A 21 -7.63 -5.34 9.08
C GLY A 21 -7.68 -6.48 8.06
N ILE A 22 -6.80 -6.47 7.06
CA ILE A 22 -6.70 -7.54 6.05
C ILE A 22 -6.40 -8.89 6.71
N LEU A 23 -5.48 -8.93 7.69
CA LEU A 23 -5.20 -10.16 8.45
C LEU A 23 -6.42 -10.64 9.23
N GLY A 24 -7.16 -9.73 9.87
CA GLY A 24 -8.40 -10.06 10.57
C GLY A 24 -9.46 -10.65 9.64
N ILE A 25 -9.64 -10.08 8.45
CA ILE A 25 -10.54 -10.60 7.42
C ILE A 25 -10.10 -12.01 7.01
N PHE A 26 -8.81 -12.19 6.73
CA PHE A 26 -8.24 -13.48 6.36
C PHE A 26 -8.47 -14.55 7.42
N PHE A 27 -8.15 -14.28 8.68
CA PHE A 27 -8.34 -15.26 9.75
C PHE A 27 -9.81 -15.59 9.97
N LYS A 28 -10.73 -14.62 9.81
CA LYS A 28 -12.17 -14.87 9.88
C LYS A 28 -12.64 -15.80 8.75
N GLN A 29 -12.07 -15.66 7.56
CA GLN A 29 -12.47 -16.39 6.37
C GLN A 29 -11.67 -17.68 6.14
N PHE A 30 -10.58 -17.92 6.90
CA PHE A 30 -9.53 -18.88 6.55
C PHE A 30 -10.04 -20.27 6.18
N ASN A 31 -11.00 -20.80 6.95
CA ASN A 31 -11.56 -22.15 6.72
C ASN A 31 -12.54 -22.21 5.55
N ASP A 32 -13.06 -21.06 5.11
CA ASP A 32 -14.05 -20.92 4.04
C ASP A 32 -13.43 -20.35 2.74
N LEU A 33 -12.12 -20.05 2.75
CA LEU A 33 -11.44 -19.49 1.59
C LEU A 33 -11.29 -20.53 0.48
N THR A 34 -11.70 -20.14 -0.72
CA THR A 34 -11.30 -20.83 -1.95
C THR A 34 -9.83 -20.53 -2.27
N GLU A 35 -9.22 -21.32 -3.17
CA GLU A 35 -7.86 -21.04 -3.68
C GLU A 35 -7.74 -19.63 -4.25
N LEU A 36 -8.76 -19.16 -4.97
CA LEU A 36 -8.83 -17.78 -5.46
C LEU A 36 -8.81 -16.77 -4.31
N GLY A 37 -9.52 -17.04 -3.21
CA GLY A 37 -9.52 -16.20 -2.01
C GLY A 37 -8.14 -16.12 -1.36
N MET A 38 -7.41 -17.24 -1.28
CA MET A 38 -6.03 -17.29 -0.79
C MET A 38 -5.07 -16.46 -1.65
N ILE A 39 -5.16 -16.61 -2.98
CA ILE A 39 -4.34 -15.83 -3.93
C ILE A 39 -4.66 -14.34 -3.81
N SER A 40 -5.94 -13.99 -3.71
CA SER A 40 -6.39 -12.60 -3.58
C SER A 40 -5.85 -11.96 -2.31
N PHE A 41 -5.91 -12.69 -1.18
CA PHE A 41 -5.30 -12.24 0.07
C PHE A 41 -3.81 -11.99 -0.08
N LEU A 42 -3.07 -12.92 -0.69
CA LEU A 42 -1.62 -12.78 -0.86
C LEU A 42 -1.27 -11.55 -1.70
N ILE A 43 -1.95 -11.35 -2.83
CA ILE A 43 -1.77 -10.18 -3.71
C ILE A 43 -2.04 -8.89 -2.92
N THR A 44 -3.13 -8.86 -2.15
CA THR A 44 -3.51 -7.70 -1.34
C THR A 44 -2.50 -7.42 -0.25
N PHE A 45 -2.05 -8.45 0.47
CA PHE A 45 -1.08 -8.31 1.54
C PHE A 45 0.26 -7.80 1.01
N VAL A 46 0.77 -8.38 -0.08
CA VAL A 46 2.01 -7.93 -0.72
C VAL A 46 1.85 -6.50 -1.26
N GLY A 47 0.76 -6.21 -1.96
CA GLY A 47 0.46 -4.86 -2.45
C GLY A 47 0.41 -3.82 -1.34
N GLN A 48 -0.26 -4.14 -0.23
CA GLN A 48 -0.33 -3.28 0.95
C GLN A 48 1.05 -3.02 1.56
N VAL A 49 1.89 -4.06 1.71
CA VAL A 49 3.25 -3.89 2.24
C VAL A 49 4.09 -2.98 1.32
N LEU A 50 4.04 -3.21 0.01
CA LEU A 50 4.78 -2.41 -0.97
C LEU A 50 4.29 -0.95 -0.98
N TYR A 51 2.97 -0.74 -0.94
CA TYR A 51 2.39 0.59 -0.92
C TYR A 51 2.73 1.34 0.37
N ASN A 52 2.71 0.66 1.53
CA ASN A 52 3.12 1.22 2.81
C ASN A 52 4.58 1.69 2.79
N ALA A 53 5.48 0.94 2.13
CA ALA A 53 6.86 1.35 1.97
C ALA A 53 6.98 2.66 1.17
N GLY A 54 6.17 2.82 0.11
CA GLY A 54 6.07 4.06 -0.65
C GLY A 54 5.57 5.24 0.18
N ILE A 55 4.48 5.05 0.94
CA ILE A 55 3.93 6.08 1.82
C ILE A 55 4.92 6.44 2.94
N TYR A 56 5.62 5.45 3.51
CA TYR A 56 6.66 5.70 4.52
C TYR A 56 7.79 6.56 3.93
N TYR A 57 8.27 6.20 2.73
CA TYR A 57 9.27 6.98 2.01
C TYR A 57 8.80 8.43 1.80
N GLU A 58 7.57 8.63 1.31
CA GLU A 58 7.00 9.95 1.06
C GLU A 58 6.79 10.77 2.34
N THR A 59 6.43 10.10 3.44
CA THR A 59 6.13 10.77 4.72
C THR A 59 7.41 11.21 5.44
N PHE A 60 8.40 10.34 5.53
CA PHE A 60 9.56 10.53 6.43
C PHE A 60 10.87 10.78 5.71
N ILE A 61 11.07 10.19 4.53
CA ILE A 61 12.35 10.28 3.80
C ILE A 61 12.34 11.47 2.86
N TRP A 62 11.25 11.63 2.09
CA TRP A 62 11.13 12.69 1.09
C TRP A 62 11.37 14.09 1.68
N PRO A 63 10.76 14.51 2.82
CA PRO A 63 11.01 15.85 3.37
C PRO A 63 12.48 16.09 3.73
N VAL A 64 13.17 15.07 4.27
CA VAL A 64 14.60 15.16 4.62
C VAL A 64 15.46 15.33 3.37
N LEU A 65 15.16 14.59 2.31
CA LEU A 65 15.85 14.74 1.02
C LEU A 65 15.58 16.11 0.41
N ALA A 66 14.34 16.60 0.48
CA ALA A 66 13.95 17.90 -0.04
C ALA A 66 14.64 19.08 0.69
N GLU A 67 14.81 18.96 2.00
CA GLU A 67 15.55 19.95 2.81
C GLU A 67 17.06 19.92 2.54
N SER A 68 17.62 18.74 2.32
CA SER A 68 19.05 18.59 2.03
C SER A 68 19.41 19.10 0.63
N ASP A 69 18.65 18.70 -0.39
CA ASP A 69 18.79 19.20 -1.76
C ASP A 69 17.48 18.98 -2.53
N PRO A 70 16.73 20.08 -2.83
CA PRO A 70 15.46 19.99 -3.55
C PRO A 70 15.54 19.30 -4.91
N ILE A 71 16.72 19.27 -5.56
CA ILE A 71 16.87 18.64 -6.87
C ILE A 71 16.66 17.13 -6.79
N LEU A 72 16.97 16.50 -5.65
CA LEU A 72 16.89 15.06 -5.47
C LEU A 72 15.47 14.52 -5.71
N VAL A 73 14.47 15.34 -5.40
CA VAL A 73 13.07 14.96 -5.37
C VAL A 73 12.21 15.69 -6.40
N GLN A 74 12.83 16.46 -7.31
CA GLN A 74 12.11 17.05 -8.43
C GLN A 74 11.52 15.97 -9.33
N LEU A 75 10.22 16.07 -9.63
CA LEU A 75 9.50 15.08 -10.43
C LEU A 75 10.02 14.94 -11.86
N SER A 76 10.42 16.04 -12.51
CA SER A 76 10.81 16.07 -13.93
C SER A 76 12.30 15.86 -14.16
N SER A 77 13.14 16.35 -13.25
CA SER A 77 14.60 16.44 -13.42
C SER A 77 15.38 15.78 -12.28
N GLY A 78 14.70 15.34 -11.22
CA GLY A 78 15.34 14.75 -10.06
C GLY A 78 15.80 13.31 -10.33
N PRO A 79 16.96 12.90 -9.79
CA PRO A 79 17.53 11.57 -10.03
C PRO A 79 16.64 10.42 -9.58
N ILE A 80 15.74 10.64 -8.61
CA ILE A 80 14.84 9.61 -8.08
C ILE A 80 13.70 9.31 -9.06
N TYR A 81 12.99 10.35 -9.53
CA TYR A 81 11.81 10.19 -10.41
C TYR A 81 12.17 10.07 -11.89
N SER A 82 13.35 10.54 -12.30
CA SER A 82 13.89 10.29 -13.65
C SER A 82 14.40 8.87 -13.83
N ASN A 83 14.59 8.10 -12.74
CA ASN A 83 14.95 6.69 -12.83
C ASN A 83 13.73 5.86 -13.25
N PRO A 84 13.75 5.25 -14.46
CA PRO A 84 12.59 4.53 -14.98
C PRO A 84 12.27 3.27 -14.17
N ILE A 85 13.27 2.62 -13.59
CA ILE A 85 13.08 1.42 -12.77
C ILE A 85 12.35 1.80 -11.48
N PHE A 86 12.79 2.85 -10.81
CA PHE A 86 12.13 3.34 -9.59
C PHE A 86 10.67 3.71 -9.87
N PHE A 87 10.42 4.46 -10.94
CA PHE A 87 9.06 4.86 -11.33
C PHE A 87 8.16 3.66 -11.64
N ILE A 88 8.65 2.69 -12.42
CA ILE A 88 7.92 1.45 -12.74
C ILE A 88 7.59 0.68 -11.45
N MET A 89 8.54 0.54 -10.52
CA MET A 89 8.31 -0.17 -9.26
C MET A 89 7.25 0.52 -8.40
N LEU A 90 7.24 1.86 -8.36
CA LEU A 90 6.22 2.64 -7.65
C LEU A 90 4.83 2.43 -8.25
N MET A 91 4.73 2.46 -9.59
CA MET A 91 3.47 2.20 -10.30
C MET A 91 2.98 0.76 -10.11
N LEU A 92 3.89 -0.22 -10.12
CA LEU A 92 3.56 -1.61 -9.85
C LEU A 92 3.05 -1.80 -8.42
N ALA A 93 3.71 -1.20 -7.42
CA ALA A 93 3.27 -1.27 -6.03
C ALA A 93 1.83 -0.74 -5.86
N GLY A 94 1.53 0.44 -6.42
CA GLY A 94 0.19 1.01 -6.40
C GLY A 94 -0.84 0.15 -7.14
N SER A 95 -0.46 -0.41 -8.30
CA SER A 95 -1.35 -1.26 -9.09
C SER A 95 -1.68 -2.58 -8.37
N ILE A 96 -0.68 -3.24 -7.79
CA ILE A 96 -0.86 -4.49 -7.03
C ILE A 96 -1.75 -4.23 -5.80
N TYR A 97 -1.54 -3.11 -5.10
CA TYR A 97 -2.38 -2.69 -3.98
C TYR A 97 -3.86 -2.55 -4.40
N VAL A 98 -4.14 -1.74 -5.44
CA VAL A 98 -5.51 -1.50 -5.91
C VAL A 98 -6.16 -2.81 -6.39
N ILE A 99 -5.46 -3.57 -7.22
CA ILE A 99 -5.96 -4.83 -7.77
C ILE A 99 -6.24 -5.83 -6.65
N GLY A 100 -5.33 -5.97 -5.68
CA GLY A 100 -5.52 -6.86 -4.54
C GLY A 100 -6.82 -6.55 -3.80
N PHE A 101 -7.02 -5.30 -3.37
CA PHE A 101 -8.22 -4.90 -2.64
C PHE A 101 -9.51 -5.12 -3.43
N LEU A 102 -9.51 -4.86 -4.74
CA LEU A 102 -10.67 -5.14 -5.60
C LEU A 102 -11.02 -6.64 -5.61
N ILE A 103 -10.02 -7.51 -5.72
CA ILE A 103 -10.25 -8.96 -5.78
C ILE A 103 -10.65 -9.50 -4.39
N VAL A 104 -10.05 -9.02 -3.29
CA VAL A 104 -10.46 -9.40 -1.92
C VAL A 104 -11.89 -8.96 -1.62
N GLY A 105 -12.27 -7.74 -2.00
CA GLY A 105 -13.64 -7.25 -1.86
C GLY A 105 -14.64 -8.11 -2.63
N TYR A 106 -14.33 -8.43 -3.89
CA TYR A 106 -15.15 -9.33 -4.71
C TYR A 106 -15.26 -10.74 -4.11
N SER A 107 -14.14 -11.32 -3.65
CA SER A 107 -14.11 -12.67 -3.08
C SER A 107 -14.88 -12.74 -1.77
N THR A 108 -14.76 -11.71 -0.94
CA THR A 108 -15.51 -11.56 0.32
C THR A 108 -17.01 -11.47 0.06
N TYR A 109 -17.42 -10.66 -0.93
CA TYR A 109 -18.83 -10.53 -1.31
C TYR A 109 -19.42 -11.85 -1.80
N LYS A 110 -18.68 -12.57 -2.67
CA LYS A 110 -19.16 -13.83 -3.25
C LYS A 110 -19.30 -14.97 -2.25
N THR A 111 -18.47 -14.99 -1.20
CA THR A 111 -18.44 -16.07 -0.20
C THR A 111 -19.41 -15.85 0.96
N ASP A 112 -20.11 -14.72 0.99
CA ASP A 112 -21.04 -14.33 2.05
C ASP A 112 -20.44 -14.42 3.47
N SER A 113 -19.13 -14.17 3.56
CA SER A 113 -18.28 -14.43 4.72
C SER A 113 -18.66 -13.69 6.01
N PHE A 114 -19.59 -12.73 5.94
CA PHE A 114 -19.98 -11.88 7.07
C PHE A 114 -21.43 -12.07 7.54
N ASN A 115 -22.25 -12.85 6.82
CA ASN A 115 -23.63 -13.12 7.19
C ASN A 115 -23.82 -14.49 7.89
N LYS A 116 -22.74 -15.26 8.07
CA LYS A 116 -22.68 -16.45 8.95
C LYS A 116 -22.28 -16.05 10.36
#